data_AF-A0A7W0G2A9-F1
#
_entry.id   AF-A0A7W0G2A9-F1
#
_cell.length_a   1.000
_cell.length_b   1.000
_cell.length_c   1.000
_cell.angle_alpha   90.00
_cell.angle_beta   90.00
_cell.angle_gamma   90.00
#
_symmetry.space_group_name_H-M   'P 1'
#
loop_
_entity.id
_entity.type
_entity.pdbx_description
1 polymer ?
#
loop_
_entity_poly.entity_id
_entity_poly.type
_entity_poly.pdbx_seq_one_letter_code
_entity_poly.pdbx_strand_id
1 'polypeptide(L)'
;MSNFRESPFPFKRLSSKSCIAGLFTVFLFLSTNVFHPQALSQQQDEDEVVRVEADLVILNVTVTDKQGRYIHKLARADFKVLEDGRDQAINFFSVEETPFAAAILLDTSGSMGGRVSLARAAAIRFLDGLRADDVAAVYNFDSLVEQLQDYSHGRALP
;
A
#
# COMPACT_ATOMS: atom_id res chain seq x y z
N MET A 1 -24.91 16.37 0.20
CA MET A 1 -24.93 16.90 -1.19
C MET A 1 -23.48 17.02 -1.66
N SER A 2 -23.25 16.81 -2.96
CA SER A 2 -21.96 16.73 -3.72
C SER A 2 -21.20 15.40 -3.55
N ASN A 3 -21.58 14.29 -4.20
CA ASN A 3 -21.44 13.96 -5.63
C ASN A 3 -20.03 14.23 -6.20
N PHE A 4 -19.19 13.19 -6.20
CA PHE A 4 -17.96 13.13 -6.99
C PHE A 4 -18.34 12.61 -8.38
N ARG A 5 -18.08 13.43 -9.40
CA ARG A 5 -18.48 13.24 -10.80
C ARG A 5 -17.25 12.75 -11.57
N GLU A 6 -17.30 11.52 -12.06
CA GLU A 6 -16.37 11.00 -13.07
C GLU A 6 -16.29 11.97 -14.26
N SER A 7 -15.07 12.33 -14.67
CA SER A 7 -14.81 13.04 -15.91
C SER A 7 -14.24 12.06 -16.95
N PRO A 8 -14.90 11.88 -18.10
CA PRO A 8 -14.41 11.02 -19.16
C PRO A 8 -13.51 11.86 -20.09
N PHE A 9 -12.30 11.41 -20.37
CA PHE A 9 -11.52 11.99 -21.46
C PHE A 9 -11.69 11.14 -22.72
N PRO A 10 -12.28 11.72 -23.79
CA PRO A 10 -12.47 11.04 -25.06
C PRO A 10 -11.26 11.27 -25.97
N PHE A 11 -10.89 10.30 -26.79
CA PHE A 11 -10.10 10.61 -27.98
C PHE A 11 -10.81 10.21 -29.26
N LYS A 12 -10.97 11.23 -30.11
CA LYS A 12 -11.73 11.26 -31.35
C LYS A 12 -10.94 10.65 -32.51
N ARG A 13 -11.63 9.76 -33.23
CA ARG A 13 -11.73 9.58 -34.69
C ARG A 13 -11.03 10.62 -35.60
N LEU A 14 -10.22 10.16 -36.57
CA LEU A 14 -10.23 10.49 -38.03
C LEU A 14 -8.99 9.83 -38.69
N SER A 15 -9.07 8.81 -39.53
CA SER A 15 -9.46 8.78 -40.97
C SER A 15 -8.81 9.86 -41.84
N SER A 16 -7.85 9.45 -42.70
CA SER A 16 -7.61 10.09 -43.99
C SER A 16 -6.82 9.15 -44.92
N LYS A 17 -7.49 8.64 -45.95
CA LYS A 17 -6.87 8.09 -47.17
C LYS A 17 -7.31 9.01 -48.31
N SER A 18 -6.37 9.55 -49.07
CA SER A 18 -6.61 10.41 -50.24
C SER A 18 -5.91 9.77 -51.44
N CYS A 19 -6.68 9.40 -52.49
CA CYS A 19 -6.72 10.03 -53.84
C CYS A 19 -5.52 9.60 -54.72
N ILE A 20 -5.59 9.19 -55.99
CA ILE A 20 -6.15 9.77 -57.25
C ILE A 20 -6.05 8.63 -58.32
N ALA A 21 -7.09 8.16 -59.02
CA ALA A 21 -7.80 8.63 -60.24
C ALA A 21 -7.21 8.22 -61.63
N GLY A 22 -8.09 7.78 -62.55
CA GLY A 22 -7.95 7.72 -64.04
C GLY A 22 -7.53 6.35 -64.61
N LEU A 23 -8.30 5.51 -65.34
CA LEU A 23 -9.29 5.58 -66.44
C LEU A 23 -8.68 5.53 -67.88
N PHE A 24 -9.21 4.60 -68.70
CA PHE A 24 -9.05 4.31 -70.16
C PHE A 24 -7.87 3.41 -70.63
N THR A 25 -7.96 2.42 -71.53
CA THR A 25 -9.01 1.60 -72.17
C THR A 25 -8.31 0.46 -72.95
N VAL A 26 -8.82 -0.77 -72.77
CA VAL A 26 -8.91 -1.96 -73.66
C VAL A 26 -7.94 -2.13 -74.86
N PHE A 27 -7.18 -3.23 -74.85
CA PHE A 27 -6.79 -4.02 -76.04
C PHE A 27 -6.53 -5.49 -75.59
N LEU A 28 -7.55 -6.35 -75.64
CA LEU A 28 -7.80 -7.41 -76.63
C LEU A 28 -6.81 -8.61 -76.63
N PHE A 29 -7.26 -9.71 -76.01
CA PHE A 29 -7.09 -11.14 -76.37
C PHE A 29 -5.70 -11.71 -76.74
N LEU A 30 -5.15 -12.57 -75.87
CA LEU A 30 -4.97 -14.02 -76.12
C LEU A 30 -4.30 -14.72 -74.91
N SER A 31 -4.84 -15.87 -74.50
CA SER A 31 -4.25 -16.87 -73.57
C SER A 31 -4.32 -16.52 -72.06
N THR A 32 -5.40 -16.90 -71.37
CA THR A 32 -5.50 -16.76 -69.91
C THR A 32 -4.70 -17.84 -69.17
N ASN A 33 -3.39 -17.66 -69.05
CA ASN A 33 -2.70 -18.12 -67.84
C ASN A 33 -2.90 -17.01 -66.81
N VAL A 34 -3.85 -17.23 -65.90
CA VAL A 34 -4.07 -16.36 -64.74
C VAL A 34 -2.80 -16.44 -63.89
N PHE A 35 -1.88 -15.52 -64.13
CA PHE A 35 -0.76 -15.26 -63.25
C PHE A 35 -1.39 -14.71 -61.97
N HIS A 36 -1.73 -15.60 -61.04
CA HIS A 36 -2.11 -15.23 -59.69
C HIS A 36 -0.81 -14.84 -59.01
N PRO A 37 -0.51 -13.54 -58.77
CA PRO A 37 0.56 -13.23 -57.84
C PRO A 37 0.14 -13.85 -56.52
N GLN A 38 0.84 -14.89 -56.07
CA GLN A 38 0.81 -15.25 -54.66
C GLN A 38 1.38 -14.03 -53.96
N ALA A 39 0.49 -13.14 -53.51
CA ALA A 39 0.84 -12.27 -52.42
C ALA A 39 1.31 -13.23 -51.32
N LEU A 40 2.60 -13.20 -51.02
CA LEU A 40 3.06 -13.51 -49.69
C LEU A 40 2.28 -12.51 -48.83
N SER A 41 1.10 -12.92 -48.37
CA SER A 41 0.56 -12.43 -47.13
C SER A 41 1.63 -12.78 -46.11
N GLN A 42 2.60 -11.87 -45.95
CA GLN A 42 3.26 -11.70 -44.68
C GLN A 42 2.10 -11.54 -43.72
N GLN A 43 1.78 -12.65 -43.05
CA GLN A 43 0.96 -12.63 -41.85
C GLN A 43 1.78 -11.74 -40.93
N GLN A 44 1.42 -10.46 -40.96
CA GLN A 44 2.00 -9.46 -40.11
C GLN A 44 1.61 -9.96 -38.73
N ASP A 45 2.56 -10.57 -38.04
CA ASP A 45 2.41 -10.90 -36.63
C ASP A 45 2.07 -9.56 -35.99
N GLU A 46 0.76 -9.34 -35.76
CA GLU A 46 0.29 -8.23 -34.97
C GLU A 46 1.02 -8.42 -33.66
N ASP A 47 1.96 -7.52 -33.35
CA ASP A 47 2.75 -7.57 -32.12
C ASP A 47 1.79 -7.80 -30.96
N GLU A 48 1.69 -9.06 -30.52
CA GLU A 48 0.72 -9.47 -29.52
C GLU A 48 1.21 -8.82 -28.22
N VAL A 49 0.57 -7.71 -27.86
CA VAL A 49 0.93 -6.97 -26.67
C VAL A 49 0.59 -7.84 -25.46
N VAL A 50 1.60 -8.56 -24.96
CA VAL A 50 1.51 -9.31 -23.72
C VAL A 50 1.31 -8.31 -22.59
N ARG A 51 0.05 -8.19 -22.15
CA ARG A 51 -0.30 -7.45 -20.94
C ARG A 51 -0.12 -8.39 -19.76
N VAL A 52 0.86 -8.08 -18.92
CA VAL A 52 1.06 -8.79 -17.65
C VAL A 52 0.39 -7.96 -16.57
N GLU A 53 -0.67 -8.51 -15.97
CA GLU A 53 -1.22 -7.99 -14.72
C GLU A 53 -0.39 -8.58 -13.57
N ALA A 54 0.04 -7.73 -12.64
CA ALA A 54 0.84 -8.12 -11.48
C ALA A 54 0.10 -7.74 -10.21
N ASP A 55 -0.23 -8.74 -9.40
CA ASP A 55 -0.87 -8.55 -8.10
C ASP A 55 0.19 -8.28 -7.02
N LEU A 56 0.17 -7.08 -6.45
CA LEU A 56 1.00 -6.73 -5.31
C LEU A 56 0.28 -7.10 -4.01
N VAL A 57 0.86 -8.02 -3.24
CA VAL A 57 0.36 -8.43 -1.93
C VAL A 57 1.25 -7.87 -0.82
N ILE A 58 0.63 -7.19 0.16
CA ILE A 58 1.31 -6.61 1.32
C ILE A 58 1.06 -7.51 2.54
N LEU A 59 2.13 -7.92 3.22
CA LEU A 59 2.08 -8.76 4.42
C LEU A 59 2.61 -8.00 5.63
N ASN A 60 1.75 -7.77 6.63
CA ASN A 60 2.14 -7.19 7.91
C ASN A 60 2.46 -8.32 8.90
N VAL A 61 3.69 -8.34 9.42
CA VAL A 61 4.19 -9.42 10.28
C VAL A 61 4.75 -8.85 11.58
N THR A 62 4.41 -9.48 12.69
CA THR A 62 4.95 -9.17 14.02
C THR A 62 5.69 -10.39 14.56
N VAL A 63 6.94 -10.21 14.98
CA VAL A 63 7.77 -11.30 15.50
C VAL A 63 8.09 -11.09 16.97
N THR A 64 7.84 -12.11 17.78
CA THR A 64 8.10 -12.11 19.23
C THR A 64 8.97 -13.29 19.63
N ASP A 65 9.75 -13.14 20.69
CA ASP A 65 10.44 -14.25 21.33
C ASP A 65 9.50 -15.14 22.16
N LYS A 66 10.06 -16.17 22.80
CA LYS A 66 9.30 -17.10 23.67
C LYS A 66 8.70 -16.44 24.91
N GLN A 67 9.18 -15.26 25.29
CA GLN A 67 8.68 -14.47 26.42
C GLN A 67 7.67 -13.40 25.98
N GLY A 68 7.32 -13.33 24.68
CA GLY A 68 6.40 -12.35 24.13
C GLY A 68 7.03 -10.98 23.89
N ARG A 69 8.36 -10.85 23.94
CA ARG A 69 9.05 -9.58 23.65
C ARG A 69 9.23 -9.44 22.15
N TYR A 70 8.95 -8.25 21.62
CA TYR A 70 9.16 -7.95 20.21
C TYR A 70 10.63 -8.09 19.83
N ILE A 71 10.90 -8.79 18.73
CA ILE A 71 12.23 -8.90 18.17
C ILE A 71 12.41 -7.73 17.20
N HIS A 72 13.18 -6.74 17.65
CA HIS A 72 13.58 -5.61 16.83
C HIS A 72 14.75 -6.00 15.92
N LYS A 73 14.95 -5.23 14.84
CA LYS A 73 16.12 -5.33 13.94
C LYS A 73 16.20 -6.60 13.09
N LEU A 74 15.06 -7.17 12.71
CA LEU A 74 15.05 -8.23 11.70
C LEU A 74 15.36 -7.65 10.31
N ALA A 75 16.19 -8.36 9.56
CA ALA A 75 16.51 -8.05 8.18
C ALA A 75 15.63 -8.87 7.24
N ARG A 76 15.51 -8.44 5.97
CA ARG A 76 14.83 -9.21 4.92
C ARG A 76 15.30 -10.67 4.84
N ALA A 77 16.58 -10.92 5.12
CA ALA A 77 17.18 -12.26 5.10
C ALA A 77 16.65 -13.21 6.18
N ASP A 78 16.01 -12.68 7.22
CA ASP A 78 15.40 -13.46 8.31
C ASP A 78 14.00 -13.97 7.93
N PHE A 79 13.49 -13.61 6.75
CA PHE A 79 12.14 -13.95 6.29
C PHE A 79 12.16 -14.80 5.03
N LYS A 80 11.20 -15.72 4.96
CA LYS A 80 10.91 -16.52 3.78
C LYS A 80 9.40 -16.55 3.58
N VAL A 81 8.94 -16.12 2.40
CA VAL A 81 7.53 -16.20 2.02
C VAL A 81 7.34 -17.44 1.17
N LEU A 82 6.32 -18.23 1.49
CA LEU A 82 5.96 -19.44 0.78
C LEU A 82 4.51 -19.32 0.33
N GLU A 83 4.25 -19.67 -0.93
CA GLU A 83 2.90 -19.83 -1.48
C GLU A 83 2.80 -21.25 -2.03
N ASP A 84 1.84 -22.02 -1.51
CA ASP A 84 1.67 -23.45 -1.84
C ASP A 84 2.98 -24.26 -1.73
N GLY A 85 3.80 -23.90 -0.74
CA GLY A 85 5.09 -24.56 -0.48
C GLY A 85 6.23 -24.12 -1.42
N ARG A 86 6.02 -23.12 -2.29
CA ARG A 86 7.05 -22.56 -3.18
C ARG A 86 7.52 -21.21 -2.67
N ASP A 87 8.82 -20.97 -2.79
CA ASP A 87 9.47 -19.73 -2.37
C ASP A 87 9.00 -18.54 -3.22
N GLN A 88 8.54 -17.48 -2.54
CA GLN A 88 8.16 -16.23 -3.17
C GLN A 88 9.20 -15.14 -2.90
N ALA A 89 9.50 -14.36 -3.94
CA ALA A 89 10.46 -13.27 -3.84
C ALA A 89 9.87 -12.10 -3.05
N ILE A 90 10.57 -11.66 -2.01
CA ILE A 90 10.23 -10.44 -1.26
C ILE A 90 10.78 -9.24 -2.04
N ASN A 91 9.92 -8.56 -2.81
CA ASN A 91 10.32 -7.40 -3.61
C ASN A 91 10.53 -6.13 -2.78
N PHE A 92 9.70 -5.94 -1.75
CA PHE A 92 9.78 -4.81 -0.82
C PHE A 92 9.84 -5.32 0.61
N PHE A 93 10.72 -4.73 1.41
CA PHE A 93 10.83 -5.02 2.83
C PHE A 93 11.07 -3.70 3.57
N SER A 94 10.17 -3.35 4.48
CA SER A 94 10.31 -2.21 5.36
C SER A 94 10.14 -2.66 6.82
N VAL A 95 10.90 -2.02 7.70
CA VAL A 95 10.69 -2.10 9.14
C VAL A 95 10.33 -0.70 9.58
N GLU A 96 9.05 -0.49 9.88
CA GLU A 96 8.55 0.81 10.30
C GLU A 96 8.38 0.83 11.82
N GLU A 97 9.17 1.69 12.46
CA GLU A 97 8.98 2.08 13.85
C GLU A 97 8.34 3.47 13.87
N THR A 98 7.08 3.55 13.47
CA THR A 98 6.35 4.83 13.37
C THR A 98 6.11 5.40 14.77
N PRO A 99 6.50 6.67 15.02
CA PRO A 99 6.21 7.33 16.28
C PRO A 99 4.70 7.35 16.56
N PHE A 100 4.33 7.20 17.82
CA PHE A 100 2.92 7.25 18.22
C PHE A 100 2.65 8.28 19.32
N ALA A 101 1.37 8.65 19.44
CA ALA A 101 0.86 9.49 20.50
C ALA A 101 -0.05 8.67 21.42
N ALA A 102 0.27 8.60 22.71
CA ALA A 102 -0.53 7.88 23.71
C ALA A 102 -1.27 8.83 24.65
N ALA A 103 -2.53 8.54 24.94
CA ALA A 103 -3.27 9.16 26.04
C ALA A 103 -3.42 8.16 27.19
N ILE A 104 -2.87 8.48 28.35
CA ILE A 104 -2.93 7.65 29.55
C ILE A 104 -3.96 8.26 30.49
N LEU A 105 -5.02 7.51 30.79
CA LEU A 105 -6.09 7.93 31.69
C LEU A 105 -5.96 7.13 33.00
N LEU A 106 -5.65 7.81 34.09
CA LEU A 106 -5.51 7.25 35.43
C LEU A 106 -6.82 7.42 36.20
N ASP A 107 -7.44 6.30 36.56
CA ASP A 107 -8.61 6.29 37.43
C ASP A 107 -8.19 6.66 38.86
N THR A 108 -8.77 7.73 39.40
CA THR A 108 -8.57 8.18 40.79
C THR A 108 -9.86 8.13 41.61
N SER A 109 -10.89 7.45 41.11
CA SER A 109 -12.17 7.28 41.79
C SER A 109 -12.03 6.51 43.12
N GLY A 110 -13.04 6.64 43.99
CA GLY A 110 -13.04 5.96 45.30
C GLY A 110 -12.88 4.44 45.23
N SER A 111 -13.30 3.79 44.13
CA SER A 111 -13.10 2.34 43.91
C SER A 111 -11.64 1.94 43.69
N MET A 112 -10.78 2.88 43.30
CA MET A 112 -9.35 2.60 43.10
C MET A 112 -8.58 2.46 44.41
N GLY A 113 -9.15 2.87 45.55
CA GLY A 113 -8.58 2.67 46.89
C GLY A 113 -7.08 3.03 46.96
N GLY A 114 -6.27 2.20 47.63
CA GLY A 114 -4.80 2.36 47.68
C GLY A 114 -4.05 1.99 46.39
N ARG A 115 -4.75 1.53 45.34
CA ARG A 115 -4.15 1.03 44.08
C ARG A 115 -3.78 2.15 43.11
N VAL A 116 -4.21 3.38 43.38
CA VAL A 116 -3.81 4.57 42.60
C VAL A 116 -2.29 4.69 42.55
N SER A 117 -1.60 4.39 43.65
CA SER A 117 -0.13 4.37 43.72
C SER A 117 0.50 3.36 42.76
N LEU A 118 -0.09 2.15 42.66
CA LEU A 118 0.33 1.11 41.73
C LEU A 118 0.04 1.48 40.27
N ALA A 119 -1.14 2.04 40.00
CA ALA A 119 -1.51 2.50 38.65
C ALA A 119 -0.56 3.62 38.18
N ARG A 120 -0.24 4.58 39.05
CA ARG A 120 0.76 5.62 38.80
C ARG A 120 2.13 5.01 38.52
N ALA A 121 2.61 4.08 39.35
CA ALA A 121 3.89 3.43 39.12
C ALA A 121 3.95 2.66 37.78
N ALA A 122 2.85 2.01 37.40
CA ALA A 122 2.75 1.35 36.09
C ALA A 122 2.78 2.35 34.93
N ALA A 123 2.10 3.49 35.07
CA ALA A 123 2.13 4.56 34.07
C ALA A 123 3.53 5.18 33.91
N ILE A 124 4.26 5.41 35.00
CA ILE A 124 5.67 5.86 34.95
C ILE A 124 6.50 4.86 34.16
N ARG A 125 6.40 3.56 34.48
CA ARG A 125 7.14 2.52 33.77
C ARG A 125 6.79 2.42 32.28
N PHE A 126 5.54 2.70 31.92
CA PHE A 126 5.13 2.77 30.52
C PHE A 126 5.76 3.98 29.82
N LEU A 127 5.71 5.16 30.44
CA LEU A 127 6.32 6.39 29.92
C LEU A 127 7.84 6.27 29.76
N ASP A 128 8.51 5.54 30.67
CA ASP A 128 9.95 5.22 30.57
C ASP A 128 10.29 4.35 29.35
N GLY A 129 9.33 3.58 28.85
CA GLY A 129 9.48 2.71 27.69
C GLY A 129 9.27 3.40 26.34
N LEU A 130 8.81 4.66 26.34
CA LEU A 130 8.56 5.43 25.12
C LEU A 130 9.87 5.81 24.42
N ARG A 131 9.86 5.77 23.08
CA ARG A 131 10.98 6.25 22.26
C ARG A 131 11.10 7.76 22.36
N ALA A 132 12.22 8.31 21.87
CA ALA A 132 12.44 9.76 21.88
C ALA A 132 11.39 10.53 21.07
N ASP A 133 10.88 9.92 20.00
CA ASP A 133 9.93 10.55 19.08
C ASP A 133 8.46 10.29 19.45
N ASP A 134 8.21 9.41 20.41
CA ASP A 134 6.86 9.16 20.93
C ASP A 134 6.45 10.30 21.86
N VAL A 135 5.15 10.60 21.88
CA VAL A 135 4.57 11.61 22.77
C VAL A 135 3.46 10.99 23.62
N ALA A 136 3.31 11.47 24.84
CA ALA A 136 2.22 11.06 25.70
C ALA A 136 1.56 12.24 26.40
N ALA A 137 0.25 12.12 26.58
CA ALA A 137 -0.55 12.96 27.45
C ALA A 137 -1.09 12.11 28.61
N VAL A 138 -1.19 12.72 29.78
CA VAL A 138 -1.64 12.02 31.00
C VAL A 138 -2.80 12.79 31.60
N TYR A 139 -3.84 12.05 31.92
CA TYR A 139 -5.07 12.54 32.50
C TYR A 139 -5.38 11.75 33.78
N ASN A 140 -5.88 12.44 34.80
CA ASN A 140 -6.62 11.79 35.86
C ASN A 140 -8.10 11.84 35.53
N PHE A 141 -8.84 10.81 35.93
CA PHE A 141 -10.28 10.85 35.87
C PHE A 141 -10.94 10.26 37.11
N ASP A 142 -11.99 10.94 37.57
CA ASP A 142 -12.95 10.44 38.54
C ASP A 142 -14.37 10.89 38.15
N SER A 143 -14.95 11.87 38.84
CA SER A 143 -16.14 12.62 38.42
C SER A 143 -15.83 13.58 37.28
N LEU A 144 -14.59 14.07 37.20
CA LEU A 144 -14.12 14.95 36.12
C LEU A 144 -12.83 14.39 35.51
N VAL A 145 -12.52 14.85 34.29
CA VAL A 145 -11.24 14.56 33.63
C VAL A 145 -10.34 15.77 33.81
N GLU A 146 -9.18 15.57 34.41
CA GLU A 146 -8.16 16.59 34.59
C GLU A 146 -6.90 16.20 33.83
N GLN A 147 -6.38 17.11 33.01
CA GLN A 147 -5.14 16.92 32.29
C GLN A 147 -3.95 17.25 33.20
N LEU A 148 -3.15 16.24 33.54
CA LEU A 148 -1.92 16.42 34.31
C LEU A 148 -0.75 16.83 33.42
N GLN A 149 -0.72 16.30 32.20
CA GLN A 149 0.35 16.53 31.24
C GLN A 149 -0.20 16.51 29.82
N ASP A 150 0.23 17.48 29.01
CA ASP A 150 -0.07 17.51 27.57
C ASP A 150 0.89 16.66 26.75
N TYR A 151 0.50 16.36 25.51
CA TYR A 151 1.28 15.59 24.56
C TYR A 151 2.69 16.17 24.47
N SER A 152 3.62 15.43 25.04
CA SER A 152 5.00 15.85 25.13
C SER A 152 5.89 14.62 25.23
N HIS A 153 7.17 14.83 24.95
CA HIS A 153 8.23 13.85 25.19
C HIS A 153 8.62 13.76 26.68
N GLY A 154 7.94 14.52 27.54
CA GLY A 154 8.19 14.57 28.97
C GLY A 154 7.79 13.26 29.65
N ARG A 155 8.63 12.77 30.56
CA ARG A 155 8.40 11.49 31.28
C ARG A 155 8.03 11.69 32.75
N ALA A 156 7.94 12.94 33.18
CA ALA A 156 7.70 13.29 34.57
C ALA A 156 6.19 13.38 34.85
N LEU A 157 5.66 12.40 35.58
CA LEU A 157 4.34 12.53 36.21
C LEU A 157 4.48 13.36 37.50
N PRO A 158 3.70 14.43 37.69
CA PRO A 158 3.61 15.14 38.95
C PRO A 158 2.98 14.29 40.07
#